data_AF-A0AAN8RAD9-F1
#
_entry.id   AF-A0AAN8RAD9-F1
#
_cell.length_a   1.000
_cell.length_b   1.000
_cell.length_c   1.000
_cell.angle_alpha   90.00
_cell.angle_beta   90.00
_cell.angle_gamma   90.00
#
_symmetry.space_group_name_H-M   'P 1'
#
loop_
_entity.id
_entity.type
_entity.pdbx_description
1 polymer ?
#
loop_
_entity_poly.entity_id
_entity_poly.type
_entity_poly.pdbx_seq_one_letter_code
_entity_poly.pdbx_strand_id
1 'polypeptide(L)'
;MDLVEAHERDQNNTHEPTSNPNVASGNIDTDVQVAIAADADQAMENMATGGPTQSNSETKRGLVGLSPVLRFYKGDNIQGRTLEEILQWSDSKLEYTHDFIQILFPIPERSNFMLHPAATLDEQTMEAFRNNPELQASMRRALARMLRFFGFDYQIVNVDTDANDTATIQRLVHILPNPEVFPRAARNWMNSHNDLRITRIIRCLRCCGMETEAREFYRALRHLHTSRTGHPRRISDRTFMYWTRAAKRDIRIPPDMSDVEAERLVTP
;
A
#
# COMPACT_ATOMS: atom_id res chain seq x y z
N MET A 1 30.75 -54.69 -7.95
CA MET A 1 31.73 -55.14 -8.95
C MET A 1 31.37 -54.45 -10.25
N ASP A 2 32.37 -53.76 -10.78
CA ASP A 2 32.55 -53.17 -12.12
C ASP A 2 31.62 -51.99 -12.49
N LEU A 3 32.06 -50.72 -12.42
CA LEU A 3 33.10 -49.98 -13.18
C LEU A 3 32.93 -50.11 -14.70
N VAL A 4 32.70 -48.98 -15.39
CA VAL A 4 33.66 -48.35 -16.33
C VAL A 4 33.27 -46.88 -16.57
N GLU A 5 34.24 -45.99 -16.37
CA GLU A 5 34.31 -44.57 -16.71
C GLU A 5 34.62 -44.34 -18.21
N ALA A 6 34.31 -43.15 -18.73
CA ALA A 6 35.27 -42.20 -19.35
C ALA A 6 34.47 -41.18 -20.21
N HIS A 7 34.55 -39.85 -20.05
CA HIS A 7 35.64 -38.85 -20.06
C HIS A 7 35.81 -38.16 -21.43
N GLU A 8 36.10 -36.84 -21.33
CA GLU A 8 36.64 -35.89 -22.33
C GLU A 8 35.66 -35.17 -23.28
N ARG A 9 35.89 -33.91 -23.70
CA ARG A 9 36.52 -32.65 -23.18
C ARG A 9 36.39 -31.63 -24.34
N ASP A 10 36.68 -30.36 -24.03
CA ASP A 10 37.09 -29.26 -24.93
C ASP A 10 36.02 -28.54 -25.78
N GLN A 11 36.05 -27.23 -26.05
CA GLN A 11 36.83 -26.07 -25.59
C GLN A 11 36.15 -24.77 -26.11
N ASN A 12 36.37 -23.64 -25.43
CA ASN A 12 36.46 -22.23 -25.87
C ASN A 12 35.64 -21.71 -27.09
N ASN A 13 34.91 -20.60 -26.90
CA ASN A 13 35.31 -19.33 -27.54
C ASN A 13 34.66 -18.09 -26.89
N THR A 14 35.51 -17.14 -26.49
CA THR A 14 35.23 -15.75 -26.09
C THR A 14 35.19 -14.84 -27.33
N HIS A 15 34.26 -13.88 -27.40
CA HIS A 15 34.48 -12.60 -28.10
C HIS A 15 33.52 -11.50 -27.61
N GLU A 16 34.10 -10.44 -27.03
CA GLU A 16 33.53 -9.09 -26.92
C GLU A 16 33.46 -8.41 -28.30
N PRO A 17 32.59 -7.41 -28.51
CA PRO A 17 32.79 -6.42 -29.55
C PRO A 17 33.26 -5.09 -28.96
N THR A 18 34.43 -4.66 -29.43
CA THR A 18 35.02 -3.34 -29.25
C THR A 18 34.42 -2.31 -30.20
N SER A 19 34.58 -1.06 -29.77
CA SER A 19 34.20 0.22 -30.34
C SER A 19 34.57 0.45 -31.81
N ASN A 20 33.78 1.28 -32.49
CA ASN A 20 34.09 1.88 -33.80
C ASN A 20 33.82 3.41 -33.77
N PRO A 21 34.21 4.21 -34.78
CA PRO A 21 35.24 5.23 -34.62
C PRO A 21 34.76 6.67 -34.87
N ASN A 22 35.70 7.60 -34.69
CA ASN A 22 35.60 9.05 -34.88
C ASN A 22 35.48 9.42 -36.38
N VAL A 23 34.57 10.33 -36.76
CA VAL A 23 34.59 11.06 -38.04
C VAL A 23 34.20 12.53 -37.82
N ALA A 24 34.95 13.39 -38.51
CA ALA A 24 35.08 14.82 -38.39
C ALA A 24 33.89 15.68 -38.87
N SER A 25 33.84 16.87 -38.28
CA SER A 25 33.63 18.22 -38.85
C SER A 25 32.66 18.42 -40.02
N GLY A 26 31.63 19.22 -39.75
CA GLY A 26 30.92 20.04 -40.74
C GLY A 26 30.34 21.29 -40.06
N ASN A 27 30.92 22.46 -40.34
CA ASN A 27 30.36 23.78 -40.03
C ASN A 27 29.05 23.97 -40.81
N ILE A 28 28.04 24.61 -40.21
CA ILE A 28 27.05 25.48 -40.89
C ILE A 28 26.54 26.53 -39.87
N ASP A 29 26.81 27.79 -40.22
CA ASP A 29 26.05 29.03 -40.04
C ASP A 29 25.64 29.55 -38.64
N THR A 30 26.47 30.49 -38.20
CA THR A 30 26.08 31.81 -37.65
C THR A 30 24.75 32.32 -38.23
N ASP A 31 23.67 32.25 -37.44
CA ASP A 31 22.55 33.22 -37.48
C ASP A 31 21.47 32.93 -36.41
N VAL A 32 21.84 32.65 -35.15
CA VAL A 32 20.85 32.70 -34.03
C VAL A 32 21.54 33.08 -32.70
N GLN A 33 22.25 34.21 -32.68
CA GLN A 33 22.91 34.70 -31.46
C GLN A 33 22.38 36.06 -30.96
N VAL A 34 21.15 36.42 -31.32
CA VAL A 34 20.45 37.61 -30.78
C VAL A 34 19.02 37.22 -30.39
N ALA A 35 18.86 36.36 -29.39
CA ALA A 35 17.55 36.12 -28.74
C ALA A 35 17.66 35.40 -27.37
N ILE A 36 18.79 35.54 -26.66
CA ILE A 36 19.00 34.92 -25.33
C ILE A 36 19.70 35.91 -24.40
N ALA A 37 19.04 37.03 -24.10
CA ALA A 37 19.54 37.98 -23.08
C ALA A 37 18.44 38.93 -22.53
N ALA A 38 17.19 38.49 -22.40
CA ALA A 38 16.12 39.37 -21.90
C ALA A 38 15.05 38.73 -21.00
N ASP A 39 15.26 37.51 -20.48
CA ASP A 39 14.21 36.83 -19.68
C ASP A 39 14.73 36.15 -18.40
N ALA A 40 15.87 36.61 -17.88
CA ALA A 40 16.48 36.07 -16.65
C ALA A 40 16.38 37.00 -15.42
N ASP A 41 16.00 38.27 -15.59
CA ASP A 41 16.01 39.25 -14.48
C ASP A 41 14.65 39.47 -13.80
N GLN A 42 13.55 38.89 -14.31
CA GLN A 42 12.22 39.04 -13.68
C GLN A 42 11.89 37.92 -12.66
N ALA A 43 12.76 36.91 -12.49
CA ALA A 43 12.49 35.74 -11.64
C ALA A 43 13.02 35.85 -10.19
N MET A 44 13.79 36.89 -9.85
CA MET A 44 14.48 37.00 -8.55
C MET A 44 13.88 38.01 -7.56
N GLU A 45 12.78 38.70 -7.90
CA GLU A 45 12.18 39.72 -7.01
C GLU A 45 10.83 39.32 -6.36
N ASN A 46 10.25 38.17 -6.73
CA ASN A 46 8.98 37.68 -6.16
C ASN A 46 9.13 36.78 -4.91
N MET A 47 10.34 36.63 -4.35
CA MET A 47 10.58 35.79 -3.16
C MET A 47 10.48 36.53 -1.81
N ALA A 48 10.12 37.81 -1.77
CA ALA A 48 10.14 38.60 -0.53
C ALA A 48 8.77 39.05 0.03
N THR A 49 7.63 38.74 -0.60
CA THR A 49 6.29 39.13 -0.07
C THR A 49 5.20 38.10 -0.38
N GLY A 50 5.44 36.82 -0.10
CA GLY A 50 4.41 35.77 -0.22
C GLY A 50 3.48 35.73 1.00
N GLY A 51 2.47 36.60 1.04
CA GLY A 51 1.29 36.39 1.90
C GLY A 51 0.59 35.07 1.54
N PRO A 52 -0.16 34.43 2.46
CA PRO A 52 -0.75 33.11 2.20
C PRO A 52 -1.73 33.20 1.02
N THR A 53 -1.45 32.46 -0.06
CA THR A 53 -2.38 32.26 -1.17
C THR A 53 -3.73 31.75 -0.65
N GLN A 54 -4.83 32.33 -1.14
CA GLN A 54 -6.19 32.05 -0.65
C GLN A 54 -6.55 30.54 -0.66
N SER A 55 -6.02 29.74 -1.60
CA SER A 55 -6.26 28.29 -1.64
C SER A 55 -5.66 27.52 -0.46
N ASN A 56 -4.57 28.03 0.13
CA ASN A 56 -3.89 27.38 1.24
C ASN A 56 -4.55 27.74 2.59
N SER A 57 -5.25 28.88 2.67
CA SER A 57 -5.96 29.31 3.88
C SER A 57 -7.34 28.65 4.02
N GLU A 58 -8.05 28.39 2.92
CA GLU A 58 -9.32 27.66 2.90
C GLU A 58 -9.11 26.16 3.19
N THR A 59 -8.09 25.55 2.57
CA THR A 59 -7.73 24.15 2.81
C THR A 59 -7.34 23.93 4.28
N LYS A 60 -6.55 24.83 4.88
CA LYS A 60 -6.19 24.75 6.30
C LYS A 60 -7.39 24.94 7.23
N ARG A 61 -8.37 25.79 6.87
CA ARG A 61 -9.58 26.03 7.67
C ARG A 61 -10.50 24.79 7.72
N GLY A 62 -10.59 24.02 6.63
CA GLY A 62 -11.35 22.76 6.57
C GLY A 62 -10.71 21.58 7.31
N LEU A 63 -9.47 21.73 7.79
CA LEU A 63 -8.72 20.70 8.55
C LEU A 63 -8.75 20.95 10.07
N VAL A 64 -9.15 22.14 10.51
CA VAL A 64 -9.21 22.48 11.94
C VAL A 64 -10.29 21.63 12.62
N GLY A 65 -9.92 20.99 13.74
CA GLY A 65 -10.83 20.15 14.52
C GLY A 65 -10.99 18.71 14.00
N LEU A 66 -10.39 18.37 12.85
CA LEU A 66 -10.36 16.99 12.37
C LEU A 66 -9.30 16.15 13.10
N SER A 67 -9.57 14.86 13.27
CA SER A 67 -8.56 13.93 13.75
C SER A 67 -7.37 13.89 12.78
N PRO A 68 -6.15 13.61 13.25
CA PRO A 68 -4.97 13.60 12.38
C PRO A 68 -5.05 12.56 11.26
N VAL A 69 -5.76 11.45 11.48
CA VAL A 69 -6.08 10.47 10.43
C VAL A 69 -6.92 11.12 9.33
N LEU A 70 -8.00 11.82 9.67
CA LEU A 70 -8.85 12.48 8.67
C LEU A 70 -8.07 13.56 7.92
N ARG A 71 -7.20 14.30 8.61
CA ARG A 71 -6.33 15.30 7.97
C ARG A 71 -5.39 14.66 6.96
N PHE A 72 -4.70 13.57 7.34
CA PHE A 72 -3.82 12.82 6.46
C PHE A 72 -4.54 12.34 5.19
N TYR A 73 -5.73 11.75 5.36
CA TYR A 73 -6.55 11.27 4.24
C TYR A 73 -7.13 12.39 3.36
N LYS A 74 -7.20 13.62 3.88
CA LYS A 74 -7.55 14.83 3.13
C LYS A 74 -6.33 15.54 2.51
N GLY A 75 -5.15 14.91 2.55
CA GLY A 75 -3.95 15.41 1.90
C GLY A 75 -3.04 16.28 2.78
N ASP A 76 -3.34 16.39 4.07
CA ASP A 76 -2.45 17.09 4.99
C ASP A 76 -1.15 16.32 5.24
N ASN A 77 -0.09 17.05 5.56
CA ASN A 77 1.20 16.46 5.89
C ASN A 77 1.21 16.07 7.37
N ILE A 78 1.27 14.76 7.64
CA ILE A 78 1.39 14.20 8.98
C ILE A 78 2.74 13.49 9.09
N GLN A 79 3.57 13.88 10.06
CA GLN A 79 4.92 13.34 10.27
C GLN A 79 5.85 13.49 9.06
N GLY A 80 5.75 14.60 8.33
CA GLY A 80 6.58 14.88 7.17
C GLY A 80 6.15 14.13 5.91
N ARG A 81 4.95 13.52 5.89
CA ARG A 81 4.47 12.68 4.79
C ARG A 81 2.99 12.93 4.51
N THR A 82 2.64 12.90 3.25
CA THR A 82 1.26 12.91 2.75
C THR A 82 0.85 11.52 2.27
N LEU A 83 -0.47 11.33 2.10
CA LEU A 83 -0.99 10.10 1.49
C LEU A 83 -0.36 9.87 0.12
N GLU A 84 -0.32 10.90 -0.72
CA GLU A 84 0.13 10.74 -2.11
C GLU A 84 1.61 10.40 -2.23
N GLU A 85 2.46 10.95 -1.37
CA GLU A 85 3.87 10.57 -1.32
C GLU A 85 4.03 9.08 -0.97
N ILE A 86 3.32 8.58 0.04
CA ILE A 86 3.41 7.17 0.46
C ILE A 86 2.92 6.23 -0.65
N LEU A 87 1.85 6.60 -1.37
CA LEU A 87 1.32 5.79 -2.46
C LEU A 87 2.29 5.68 -3.65
N GLN A 88 3.19 6.64 -3.82
CA GLN A 88 4.23 6.66 -4.85
C GLN A 88 5.55 5.99 -4.43
N TRP A 89 5.72 5.63 -3.16
CA TRP A 89 6.94 4.95 -2.71
C TRP A 89 7.20 3.65 -3.47
N SER A 90 8.48 3.33 -3.67
CA SER A 90 8.90 2.04 -4.20
C SER A 90 8.68 0.90 -3.20
N ASP A 91 8.63 -0.34 -3.67
CA ASP A 91 8.49 -1.51 -2.81
C ASP A 91 9.64 -1.62 -1.79
N SER A 92 10.87 -1.29 -2.20
CA SER A 92 12.02 -1.24 -1.30
C SER A 92 11.85 -0.20 -0.19
N LYS A 93 11.26 0.96 -0.51
CA LYS A 93 11.00 2.01 0.49
C LYS A 93 9.94 1.59 1.50
N LEU A 94 8.86 0.93 1.04
CA LEU A 94 7.83 0.36 1.91
C LEU A 94 8.36 -0.77 2.79
N GLU A 95 9.27 -1.59 2.27
CA GLU A 95 9.90 -2.66 3.05
C GLU A 95 10.77 -2.08 4.18
N TYR A 96 11.60 -1.08 3.88
CA TYR A 96 12.54 -0.50 4.85
C TYR A 96 11.93 0.52 5.82
N THR A 97 10.80 1.14 5.45
CA THR A 97 10.13 2.15 6.28
C THR A 97 8.99 1.48 7.05
N HIS A 98 9.06 1.42 8.38
CA HIS A 98 8.10 0.61 9.16
C HIS A 98 6.92 1.38 9.77
N ASP A 99 7.03 2.69 9.89
CA ASP A 99 6.11 3.56 10.63
C ASP A 99 4.88 4.02 9.82
N PHE A 100 5.02 4.15 8.50
CA PHE A 100 3.94 4.62 7.61
C PHE A 100 2.65 3.82 7.73
N ILE A 101 2.75 2.52 8.02
CA ILE A 101 1.60 1.62 8.05
C ILE A 101 0.60 2.02 9.15
N GLN A 102 1.08 2.68 10.21
CA GLN A 102 0.24 3.08 11.33
C GLN A 102 -0.72 4.21 10.95
N ILE A 103 -0.25 5.20 10.18
CA ILE A 103 -1.09 6.30 9.69
C ILE A 103 -1.87 5.90 8.44
N LEU A 104 -1.31 5.02 7.60
CA LEU A 104 -1.98 4.54 6.39
C LEU A 104 -3.13 3.58 6.72
N PHE A 105 -2.96 2.68 7.71
CA PHE A 105 -4.01 1.77 8.18
C PHE A 105 -4.12 1.87 9.71
N PRO A 106 -4.76 2.93 10.22
CA PRO A 106 -4.97 3.14 11.64
C PRO A 106 -5.94 2.09 12.20
N ILE A 107 -5.77 1.74 13.48
CA ILE A 107 -6.63 0.79 14.19
C ILE A 107 -7.01 1.39 15.56
N PRO A 108 -8.14 0.99 16.16
CA PRO A 108 -8.56 1.52 17.46
C PRO A 108 -7.65 1.03 18.60
N GLU A 109 -7.02 -0.13 18.43
CA GLU A 109 -6.12 -0.69 19.43
C GLU A 109 -4.83 0.12 19.52
N ARG A 110 -4.43 0.44 20.76
CA ARG A 110 -3.12 1.02 21.00
C ARG A 110 -2.06 -0.05 20.72
N SER A 111 -1.25 0.17 19.70
CA SER A 111 -0.11 -0.70 19.41
C SER A 111 1.04 -0.38 20.37
N ASN A 112 1.67 -1.39 20.98
CA ASN A 112 2.86 -1.21 21.82
C ASN A 112 4.02 -0.53 21.08
N PHE A 113 4.05 -0.60 19.74
CA PHE A 113 5.04 0.05 18.88
C PHE A 113 4.51 1.34 18.24
N MET A 114 3.46 1.95 18.80
CA MET A 114 2.97 3.24 18.30
C MET A 114 4.07 4.29 18.43
N LEU A 115 4.50 4.84 17.30
CA LEU A 115 5.38 6.00 17.30
C LEU A 115 4.59 7.28 17.54
N HIS A 116 3.25 7.26 17.42
CA HIS A 116 2.43 8.44 17.64
C HIS A 116 0.96 8.15 18.05
N PRO A 117 0.46 8.74 19.14
CA PRO A 117 -0.94 8.60 19.60
C PRO A 117 -1.99 9.01 18.56
N ALA A 118 -1.65 9.94 17.66
CA ALA A 118 -2.56 10.49 16.66
C ALA A 118 -2.98 9.55 15.51
N ALA A 119 -2.36 8.37 15.37
CA ALA A 119 -2.75 7.37 14.37
C ALA A 119 -3.77 6.35 14.92
N THR A 120 -4.38 6.65 16.07
CA THR A 120 -5.46 5.82 16.63
C THR A 120 -6.75 6.12 15.91
N LEU A 121 -7.49 5.07 15.58
CA LEU A 121 -8.80 5.19 14.95
C LEU A 121 -9.89 5.28 16.02
N ASP A 122 -10.36 6.49 16.32
CA ASP A 122 -11.48 6.72 17.26
C ASP A 122 -12.85 6.52 16.60
N GLU A 123 -13.91 6.46 17.41
CA GLU A 123 -15.28 6.18 16.91
C GLU A 123 -15.76 7.22 15.91
N GLN A 124 -15.48 8.50 16.16
CA GLN A 124 -15.86 9.59 15.26
C GLN A 124 -15.15 9.46 13.90
N THR A 125 -13.86 9.09 13.90
CA THR A 125 -13.10 8.85 12.68
C THR A 125 -13.60 7.60 11.95
N MET A 126 -13.92 6.51 12.67
CA MET A 126 -14.53 5.31 12.07
C MET A 126 -15.85 5.65 11.40
N GLU A 127 -16.72 6.40 12.06
CA GLU A 127 -17.99 6.86 11.51
C GLU A 127 -17.79 7.76 10.28
N ALA A 128 -16.81 8.66 10.31
CA ALA A 128 -16.48 9.50 9.16
C ALA A 128 -16.07 8.66 7.93
N PHE A 129 -15.25 7.61 8.09
CA PHE A 129 -14.93 6.70 6.99
C PHE A 129 -16.14 5.92 6.50
N ARG A 130 -16.98 5.41 7.40
CA ARG A 130 -18.18 4.64 7.07
C ARG A 130 -19.17 5.46 6.23
N ASN A 131 -19.26 6.77 6.50
CA ASN A 131 -20.22 7.66 5.86
C ASN A 131 -19.64 8.53 4.73
N ASN A 132 -18.36 8.35 4.35
CA ASN A 132 -17.71 9.18 3.34
C ASN A 132 -17.09 8.33 2.20
N PRO A 133 -17.72 8.30 1.02
CA PRO A 133 -17.21 7.56 -0.14
C PRO A 133 -15.82 8.00 -0.63
N GLU A 134 -15.44 9.27 -0.47
CA GLU A 134 -14.12 9.78 -0.88
C GLU A 134 -13.01 9.26 0.04
N LEU A 135 -13.26 9.24 1.36
CA LEU A 135 -12.34 8.64 2.33
C LEU A 135 -12.16 7.14 2.04
N GLN A 136 -13.25 6.42 1.77
CA GLN A 136 -13.16 5.02 1.35
C GLN A 136 -12.42 4.85 0.02
N ALA A 137 -12.61 5.74 -0.95
CA ALA A 137 -11.88 5.71 -2.21
C ALA A 137 -10.37 5.89 -1.98
N SER A 138 -9.97 6.84 -1.13
CA SER A 138 -8.57 7.00 -0.72
C SER A 138 -8.02 5.77 0.00
N MET A 139 -8.79 5.14 0.88
CA MET A 139 -8.37 3.88 1.53
C MET A 139 -8.28 2.72 0.54
N ARG A 140 -9.13 2.66 -0.50
CA ARG A 140 -9.00 1.69 -1.61
C ARG A 140 -7.71 1.90 -2.39
N ARG A 141 -7.27 3.15 -2.61
CA ARG A 141 -5.96 3.44 -3.24
C ARG A 141 -4.80 2.95 -2.36
N ALA A 142 -4.88 3.16 -1.05
CA ALA A 142 -3.92 2.62 -0.09
C ALA A 142 -3.89 1.09 -0.10
N LEU A 143 -5.06 0.45 -0.11
CA LEU A 143 -5.17 -1.01 -0.19
C LEU A 143 -4.57 -1.53 -1.50
N ALA A 144 -4.91 -0.92 -2.63
CA ALA A 144 -4.36 -1.29 -3.94
C ALA A 144 -2.83 -1.22 -3.94
N ARG A 145 -2.25 -0.17 -3.35
CA ARG A 145 -0.80 -0.03 -3.24
C ARG A 145 -0.16 -1.15 -2.43
N MET A 146 -0.75 -1.52 -1.31
CA MET A 146 -0.25 -2.60 -0.45
C MET A 146 -0.45 -3.98 -1.08
N LEU A 147 -1.59 -4.23 -1.73
CA LEU A 147 -1.84 -5.48 -2.45
C LEU A 147 -0.81 -5.69 -3.57
N ARG A 148 -0.51 -4.63 -4.35
CA ARG A 148 0.56 -4.67 -5.34
C ARG A 148 1.92 -4.99 -4.73
N PHE A 149 2.25 -4.37 -3.59
CA PHE A 149 3.48 -4.67 -2.84
C PHE A 149 3.55 -6.15 -2.41
N PHE A 150 2.43 -6.73 -2.00
CA PHE A 150 2.32 -8.15 -1.65
C PHE A 150 2.22 -9.10 -2.86
N GLY A 151 2.14 -8.56 -4.09
CA GLY A 151 2.03 -9.33 -5.32
C GLY A 151 0.62 -9.85 -5.62
N PHE A 152 -0.43 -9.19 -5.14
CA PHE A 152 -1.82 -9.48 -5.49
C PHE A 152 -2.33 -8.51 -6.55
N ASP A 153 -3.18 -9.03 -7.44
CA ASP A 153 -4.07 -8.20 -8.26
C ASP A 153 -5.29 -7.79 -7.44
N TYR A 154 -5.79 -6.59 -7.70
CA TYR A 154 -6.96 -6.01 -7.04
C TYR A 154 -7.89 -5.40 -8.07
N GLN A 155 -9.10 -5.93 -8.16
CA GLN A 155 -10.10 -5.49 -9.13
C GLN A 155 -11.43 -5.26 -8.44
N ILE A 156 -12.11 -4.19 -8.85
CA ILE A 156 -13.47 -3.87 -8.43
C ILE A 156 -14.34 -3.90 -9.68
N VAL A 157 -15.33 -4.78 -9.69
CA VAL A 157 -16.29 -4.93 -10.80
C VAL A 157 -17.66 -4.52 -10.28
N ASN A 158 -18.30 -3.58 -10.99
CA ASN A 158 -19.69 -3.25 -10.74
C ASN A 158 -20.55 -4.18 -11.60
N VAL A 159 -21.48 -4.88 -10.97
CA VAL A 159 -22.41 -5.77 -11.63
C VAL A 159 -23.81 -5.22 -11.44
N ASP A 160 -24.49 -4.95 -12.55
CA ASP A 160 -25.90 -4.61 -12.53
C ASP A 160 -26.70 -5.87 -12.22
N THR A 161 -27.46 -5.82 -11.13
CA THR A 161 -28.36 -6.91 -10.77
C THR A 161 -29.78 -6.49 -11.14
N ASP A 162 -30.24 -6.92 -12.33
CA ASP A 162 -31.58 -6.67 -12.87
C ASP A 162 -32.62 -7.59 -12.21
N ALA A 163 -32.69 -7.54 -10.88
CA ALA A 163 -33.49 -8.50 -10.13
C ALA A 163 -34.96 -8.09 -9.94
N ASN A 164 -35.39 -6.85 -10.26
CA ASN A 164 -36.82 -6.41 -10.14
C ASN A 164 -37.07 -4.93 -10.56
N ASP A 165 -36.68 -4.48 -11.75
CA ASP A 165 -36.83 -3.07 -12.20
C ASP A 165 -36.17 -1.99 -11.28
N THR A 166 -35.39 -2.43 -10.29
CA THR A 166 -34.62 -1.56 -9.40
C THR A 166 -33.15 -1.89 -9.62
N ALA A 167 -32.50 -1.16 -10.52
CA ALA A 167 -31.08 -1.33 -10.81
C ALA A 167 -30.26 -1.21 -9.52
N THR A 168 -29.82 -2.35 -8.98
CA THR A 168 -28.93 -2.40 -7.83
C THR A 168 -27.54 -2.74 -8.34
N ILE A 169 -26.62 -1.78 -8.23
CA ILE A 169 -25.21 -1.99 -8.58
C ILE A 169 -24.55 -2.75 -7.43
N GLN A 170 -24.25 -4.03 -7.66
CA GLN A 170 -23.44 -4.81 -6.73
C GLN A 170 -21.96 -4.60 -7.02
N ARG A 171 -21.20 -4.20 -6.00
CA ARG A 171 -19.74 -4.10 -6.08
C ARG A 171 -19.10 -5.44 -5.73
N LEU A 172 -18.50 -6.10 -6.72
CA LEU A 172 -17.65 -7.27 -6.53
C LEU A 172 -16.20 -6.85 -6.38
N VAL A 173 -15.51 -7.44 -5.42
CA VAL A 173 -14.09 -7.22 -5.16
C VAL A 173 -13.35 -8.52 -5.40
N HIS A 174 -12.34 -8.52 -6.25
CA HIS A 174 -11.47 -9.67 -6.47
C HIS A 174 -10.05 -9.34 -6.03
N ILE A 175 -9.50 -10.19 -5.17
CA ILE A 175 -8.10 -10.14 -4.72
C ILE A 175 -7.51 -11.52 -4.94
N LEU A 176 -6.55 -11.62 -5.87
CA LEU A 176 -5.95 -12.89 -6.26
C LEU A 176 -4.42 -12.74 -6.37
N PRO A 177 -3.63 -13.76 -6.01
CA PRO A 177 -2.19 -13.74 -6.23
C PRO A 177 -1.89 -13.55 -7.72
N ASN A 178 -1.09 -12.55 -8.08
CA ASN A 178 -0.63 -12.37 -9.45
C ASN A 178 0.42 -13.44 -9.77
N PRO A 179 0.23 -14.31 -10.77
CA PRO A 179 1.13 -15.45 -11.01
C PRO A 179 2.57 -15.05 -11.35
N GLU A 180 2.79 -13.87 -11.93
CA GLU A 180 4.12 -13.39 -12.33
C GLU A 180 4.86 -12.68 -11.20
N VAL A 181 4.13 -11.87 -10.42
CA VAL A 181 4.72 -11.00 -9.39
C VAL A 181 4.75 -11.69 -8.02
N PHE A 182 3.69 -12.45 -7.69
CA PHE A 182 3.51 -13.05 -6.37
C PHE A 182 4.68 -13.93 -5.92
N PRO A 183 5.24 -14.85 -6.74
CA PRO A 183 6.31 -15.73 -6.28
C PRO A 183 7.57 -14.98 -5.82
N ARG A 184 7.84 -13.80 -6.38
CA ARG A 184 8.95 -12.94 -5.94
C ARG A 184 8.57 -12.14 -4.71
N ALA A 185 7.41 -11.49 -4.71
CA ALA A 185 6.94 -10.67 -3.59
C ALA A 185 6.80 -11.50 -2.30
N ALA A 186 6.20 -12.70 -2.40
CA ALA A 186 5.99 -13.65 -1.32
C ALA A 186 7.27 -14.01 -0.56
N ARG A 187 8.43 -14.07 -1.22
CA ARG A 187 9.72 -14.34 -0.55
C ARG A 187 10.14 -13.24 0.41
N ASN A 188 9.70 -12.00 0.16
CA ASN A 188 10.07 -10.84 0.96
C ASN A 188 9.08 -10.62 2.10
N TRP A 189 7.78 -10.72 1.84
CA TRP A 189 6.77 -10.36 2.83
C TRP A 189 6.28 -11.53 3.69
N MET A 190 6.26 -12.77 3.20
CA MET A 190 5.68 -13.89 3.96
C MET A 190 6.58 -14.33 5.12
N ASN A 191 5.97 -14.55 6.28
CA ASN A 191 6.66 -14.92 7.52
C ASN A 191 7.69 -13.84 7.93
N SER A 192 7.33 -12.57 7.73
CA SER A 192 8.11 -11.41 8.18
C SER A 192 7.22 -10.43 8.94
N HIS A 193 7.76 -9.27 9.31
CA HIS A 193 7.00 -8.21 9.98
C HIS A 193 5.75 -7.76 9.21
N ASN A 194 5.69 -8.03 7.90
CA ASN A 194 4.54 -7.79 7.05
C ASN A 194 3.29 -8.61 7.46
N ASP A 195 3.44 -9.73 8.16
CA ASP A 195 2.31 -10.51 8.69
C ASP A 195 1.45 -9.66 9.66
N LEU A 196 2.10 -8.81 10.47
CA LEU A 196 1.43 -7.88 11.37
C LEU A 196 0.83 -6.69 10.61
N ARG A 197 1.49 -6.22 9.54
CA ARG A 197 0.93 -5.19 8.65
C ARG A 197 -0.36 -5.67 7.98
N ILE A 198 -0.40 -6.92 7.52
CA ILE A 198 -1.61 -7.53 6.94
C ILE A 198 -2.73 -7.63 7.97
N THR A 199 -2.42 -8.07 9.20
CA THR A 199 -3.39 -8.09 10.32
C THR A 199 -4.00 -6.69 10.53
N ARG A 200 -3.15 -5.66 10.57
CA ARG A 200 -3.56 -4.26 10.71
C ARG A 200 -4.42 -3.77 9.55
N ILE A 201 -4.06 -4.08 8.30
CA ILE A 201 -4.83 -3.70 7.10
C ILE A 201 -6.25 -4.28 7.18
N ILE A 202 -6.36 -5.60 7.39
CA ILE A 202 -7.68 -6.27 7.48
C ILE A 202 -8.52 -5.66 8.59
N ARG A 203 -7.90 -5.40 9.75
CA ARG A 203 -8.58 -4.80 10.90
C ARG A 203 -9.09 -3.40 10.60
N CYS A 204 -8.23 -2.54 10.07
CA CYS A 204 -8.56 -1.16 9.69
C CYS A 204 -9.73 -1.11 8.70
N LEU A 205 -9.67 -1.94 7.64
CA LEU A 205 -10.74 -2.00 6.63
C LEU A 205 -12.11 -2.30 7.26
N ARG A 206 -12.18 -3.25 8.22
CA ARG A 206 -13.43 -3.54 8.93
C ARG A 206 -13.90 -2.38 9.80
N CYS A 207 -13.00 -1.72 10.52
CA CYS A 207 -13.34 -0.56 11.34
C CYS A 207 -13.91 0.61 10.49
N CYS A 208 -13.45 0.73 9.24
CA CYS A 208 -13.83 1.82 8.33
C CYS A 208 -15.02 1.49 7.40
N GLY A 209 -15.74 0.38 7.59
CA GLY A 209 -16.88 -0.01 6.76
C GLY A 209 -16.50 -0.56 5.38
N MET A 210 -15.31 -1.15 5.25
CA MET A 210 -14.82 -1.79 4.04
C MET A 210 -14.76 -3.31 4.22
N GLU A 211 -15.86 -3.89 4.71
CA GLU A 211 -15.96 -5.32 5.05
C GLU A 211 -15.77 -6.22 3.84
N THR A 212 -16.22 -5.78 2.65
CA THR A 212 -16.06 -6.56 1.42
C THR A 212 -14.58 -6.70 1.09
N GLU A 213 -13.84 -5.60 1.04
CA GLU A 213 -12.40 -5.59 0.79
C GLU A 213 -11.63 -6.41 1.85
N ALA A 214 -11.97 -6.25 3.13
CA ALA A 214 -11.36 -7.01 4.23
C ALA A 214 -11.59 -8.53 4.06
N ARG A 215 -12.82 -8.92 3.72
CA ARG A 215 -13.22 -10.31 3.52
C ARG A 215 -12.50 -10.94 2.34
N GLU A 216 -12.43 -10.26 1.20
CA GLU A 216 -11.80 -10.80 0.00
C GLU A 216 -10.28 -10.91 0.16
N PHE A 217 -9.65 -9.96 0.86
CA PHE A 217 -8.23 -10.09 1.17
C PHE A 217 -7.97 -11.29 2.10
N TYR A 218 -8.78 -11.44 3.15
CA TYR A 218 -8.71 -12.61 4.02
C TYR A 218 -8.93 -13.93 3.28
N ARG A 219 -9.89 -13.97 2.34
CA ARG A 219 -10.15 -15.17 1.51
C ARG A 219 -8.94 -15.56 0.68
N ALA A 220 -8.26 -14.59 0.06
CA ALA A 220 -7.04 -14.82 -0.69
C ALA A 220 -5.93 -15.40 0.20
N LEU A 221 -5.73 -14.84 1.40
CA LEU A 221 -4.75 -15.33 2.37
C LEU A 221 -5.09 -16.74 2.90
N ARG A 222 -6.37 -17.03 3.14
CA ARG A 222 -6.83 -18.37 3.52
C ARG A 222 -6.55 -19.38 2.41
N HIS A 223 -6.76 -19.01 1.16
CA HIS A 223 -6.41 -19.88 0.03
C HIS A 223 -4.92 -20.20 0.05
N LEU A 224 -4.05 -19.22 0.27
CA LEU A 224 -2.60 -19.45 0.38
C LEU A 224 -2.22 -20.34 1.57
N HIS A 225 -2.91 -20.24 2.71
CA HIS A 225 -2.65 -21.06 3.90
C HIS A 225 -3.06 -22.53 3.72
N THR A 226 -4.16 -22.76 3.00
CA THR A 226 -4.79 -24.09 2.84
C THR A 226 -4.30 -24.83 1.58
N SER A 227 -3.96 -24.09 0.53
CA SER A 227 -3.44 -24.67 -0.72
C SER A 227 -1.99 -25.13 -0.54
N ARG A 228 -1.66 -26.31 -1.08
CA ARG A 228 -0.27 -26.71 -1.34
C ARG A 228 0.25 -25.93 -2.55
N THR A 229 0.46 -24.63 -2.40
CA THR A 229 0.80 -23.71 -3.52
C THR A 229 2.15 -23.95 -4.18
N GLY A 230 2.85 -25.06 -3.88
CA GLY A 230 4.21 -25.34 -4.35
C GLY A 230 5.26 -24.32 -3.88
N HIS A 231 4.85 -23.25 -3.19
CA HIS A 231 5.72 -22.23 -2.66
C HIS A 231 6.45 -22.76 -1.42
N PRO A 232 7.78 -22.57 -1.29
CA PRO A 232 8.57 -23.17 -0.21
C PRO A 232 8.20 -22.64 1.18
N ARG A 233 7.56 -21.47 1.26
CA ARG A 233 7.11 -20.85 2.51
C ARG A 233 5.61 -21.03 2.69
N ARG A 234 5.22 -21.82 3.69
CA ARG A 234 3.84 -21.94 4.19
C ARG A 234 3.57 -20.86 5.22
N ILE A 235 2.35 -20.32 5.23
CA ILE A 235 1.85 -19.43 6.28
C ILE A 235 1.70 -20.25 7.56
N SER A 236 2.26 -19.78 8.68
CA SER A 236 2.10 -20.48 9.96
C SER A 236 0.65 -20.44 10.45
N ASP A 237 0.23 -21.46 11.20
CA ASP A 237 -1.12 -21.49 11.78
C ASP A 237 -1.33 -20.32 12.77
N ARG A 238 -0.26 -19.89 13.43
CA ARG A 238 -0.27 -18.70 14.31
C ARG A 238 -0.52 -17.40 13.53
N THR A 239 0.19 -17.19 12.42
CA THR A 239 -0.04 -16.02 11.55
C THR A 239 -1.48 -16.04 11.02
N PHE A 240 -1.94 -17.19 10.54
CA PHE A 240 -3.29 -17.34 10.02
C PHE A 240 -4.38 -17.13 11.08
N MET A 241 -4.13 -17.52 12.34
CA MET A 241 -5.01 -17.22 13.48
C MET A 241 -5.20 -15.71 13.66
N TYR A 242 -4.12 -14.90 13.63
CA TYR A 242 -4.25 -13.44 13.76
C TYR A 242 -5.04 -12.82 12.60
N TRP A 243 -4.78 -13.25 11.36
CA TRP A 243 -5.57 -12.78 10.20
C TRP A 243 -7.04 -13.18 10.31
N THR A 244 -7.32 -14.38 10.80
CA THR A 244 -8.69 -14.85 11.04
C THR A 244 -9.38 -14.01 12.12
N ARG A 245 -8.70 -13.71 13.23
CA ARG A 245 -9.23 -12.84 14.28
C ARG A 245 -9.48 -11.43 13.73
N ALA A 246 -8.53 -10.83 13.02
CA ALA A 246 -8.73 -9.53 12.39
C ALA A 246 -9.95 -9.51 11.45
N ALA A 247 -10.15 -10.57 10.65
CA ALA A 247 -11.23 -10.65 9.67
C ALA A 247 -12.61 -10.97 10.25
N LYS A 248 -12.69 -11.75 11.34
CA LYS A 248 -13.96 -12.35 11.79
C LYS A 248 -14.37 -12.06 13.23
N ARG A 249 -13.41 -11.75 14.10
CA ARG A 249 -13.70 -11.48 15.52
C ARG A 249 -14.57 -10.23 15.65
N ASP A 250 -15.33 -10.15 16.74
CA ASP A 250 -16.06 -8.93 17.11
C ASP A 250 -15.14 -7.69 17.04
N ILE A 251 -15.66 -6.57 16.53
CA ILE A 251 -14.87 -5.36 16.33
C ILE A 251 -14.37 -4.75 17.65
N ARG A 252 -14.97 -5.10 18.79
CA ARG A 252 -14.55 -4.62 20.11
C ARG A 252 -13.39 -5.41 20.70
N ILE A 253 -13.09 -6.59 20.16
CA ILE A 253 -12.08 -7.49 20.71
C ILE A 253 -10.84 -7.46 19.79
N PRO A 254 -9.69 -7.00 20.30
CA PRO A 254 -8.44 -6.97 19.56
C PRO A 254 -8.03 -8.34 18.97
N PRO A 255 -7.36 -8.38 17.81
CA PRO A 255 -6.85 -9.63 17.25
C PRO A 255 -5.76 -10.30 18.10
N ASP A 256 -4.99 -9.51 18.85
CA ASP A 256 -3.89 -9.96 19.70
C ASP A 256 -4.32 -10.41 21.10
N MET A 257 -5.50 -9.97 21.56
CA MET A 257 -6.10 -10.42 22.81
C MET A 257 -6.34 -11.93 22.82
N SER A 258 -6.01 -12.57 23.95
CA SER A 258 -6.25 -14.01 24.14
C SER A 258 -7.74 -14.33 24.24
N ASP A 259 -8.11 -15.58 23.97
CA ASP A 259 -9.52 -16.00 24.05
C ASP A 259 -10.07 -15.91 25.48
N VAL A 260 -9.23 -16.21 26.48
CA VAL A 260 -9.56 -16.10 27.90
C VAL A 260 -9.84 -14.64 28.31
N GLU A 261 -9.04 -13.69 27.84
CA GLU A 261 -9.29 -12.26 28.10
C GLU A 261 -10.54 -11.77 27.38
N ALA A 262 -10.77 -12.22 26.15
CA ALA A 262 -11.93 -11.88 25.36
C ALA A 262 -13.24 -12.37 26.02
N GLU A 263 -13.26 -13.58 26.56
CA GLU A 263 -14.41 -14.14 27.28
C GLU A 263 -14.80 -13.30 28.50
N ARG A 264 -13.81 -12.75 29.23
CA ARG A 264 -14.05 -11.87 30.38
C ARG A 264 -14.67 -10.53 30.00
N LEU A 265 -14.50 -10.07 28.76
CA LEU A 265 -15.14 -8.83 28.27
C LEU A 265 -16.57 -9.04 27.79
N VAL A 266 -16.93 -10.27 27.44
CA VAL A 266 -18.26 -10.62 26.88
C VAL A 266 -19.18 -11.19 27.95
N THR A 267 -18.64 -11.64 29.09
CA THR A 267 -19.42 -12.13 30.23
C THR A 267 -19.69 -10.97 31.20
N PRO A 268 -20.97 -10.63 31.47
CA PRO A 268 -21.35 -9.52 32.36
C PRO A 268 -21.02 -9.78 33.83
#